data_AF-A0A1I1UCT8-F1
#
_entry.id   AF-A0A1I1UCT8-F1
#
_cell.length_a   1.000
_cell.length_b   1.000
_cell.length_c   1.000
_cell.angle_alpha   90.00
_cell.angle_beta   90.00
_cell.angle_gamma   90.00
#
_symmetry.space_group_name_H-M   'P 1'
#
loop_
_entity.id
_entity.type
_entity.pdbx_description
1 polymer ?
#
loop_
_entity_poly.entity_id
_entity_poly.type
_entity_poly.pdbx_seq_one_letter_code
_entity_poly.pdbx_strand_id
1 'polypeptide(L)'
;MPIFRPALACLALIGLAACDEVAVAGDPAALADVRGQKSCVAAVADHTGIAGASINATIPVIELNRFIVNVPNGSRWTCITDANGTATQIVEQQTG
;
A
#
# COMPACT_ATOMS: atom_id res chain seq x y z
N MET A 1 30.58 31.36 12.29
CA MET A 1 29.20 30.94 11.99
C MET A 1 29.23 29.85 10.93
N PRO A 2 29.06 28.56 11.26
CA PRO A 2 28.92 27.54 10.24
C PRO A 2 27.46 27.53 9.74
N ILE A 3 27.32 27.63 8.43
CA ILE A 3 26.06 27.56 7.70
C ILE A 3 25.59 26.10 7.73
N PHE A 4 24.64 25.79 8.62
CA PHE A 4 23.97 24.49 8.65
C PHE A 4 23.09 24.36 7.40
N ARG A 5 23.46 23.43 6.49
CA ARG A 5 22.73 23.08 5.27
C ARG A 5 21.55 22.16 5.65
N PRO A 6 20.28 22.64 5.71
CA PRO A 6 19.14 21.81 6.09
C PRO A 6 18.63 20.93 4.92
N ALA A 7 19.12 21.15 3.70
CA ALA A 7 18.61 20.50 2.49
C ALA A 7 18.94 19.00 2.39
N LEU A 8 19.97 18.51 3.09
CA LEU A 8 20.37 17.10 3.05
C LEU A 8 19.46 16.18 3.89
N ALA A 9 18.74 16.73 4.87
CA ALA A 9 17.87 15.93 5.75
C ALA A 9 16.59 15.45 5.05
N CYS A 10 16.04 16.24 4.11
CA CYS A 10 14.81 15.87 3.41
C CYS A 10 15.01 14.73 2.39
N LEU A 11 16.22 14.55 1.84
CA LEU A 11 16.50 13.45 0.91
C LEU A 11 16.54 12.07 1.60
N ALA A 12 16.92 12.01 2.88
CA ALA A 12 16.99 10.74 3.61
C ALA A 12 15.60 10.13 3.89
N LEU A 13 14.56 10.96 3.97
CA LEU A 13 13.20 10.52 4.30
C LEU A 13 12.42 9.98 3.08
N ILE A 14 12.74 10.44 1.87
CA ILE A 14 12.07 9.99 0.64
C ILE A 14 12.53 8.58 0.24
N GLY A 15 13.74 8.18 0.63
CA GLY A 15 14.30 6.87 0.26
C GLY A 15 13.54 5.68 0.84
N LEU A 16 12.98 5.79 2.04
CA LEU A 16 12.41 4.66 2.78
C LEU A 16 11.18 4.04 2.11
N ALA A 17 10.31 4.84 1.51
CA ALA A 17 9.08 4.35 0.87
C ALA A 17 9.32 3.63 -0.47
N ALA A 18 10.47 3.87 -1.11
CA ALA A 18 10.85 3.24 -2.38
C ALA A 18 11.72 1.99 -2.19
N CYS A 19 12.27 1.76 -1.01
CA CYS A 19 13.16 0.63 -0.75
C CYS A 19 12.51 -0.71 -1.09
N ASP A 20 11.23 -0.89 -0.80
CA ASP A 20 10.52 -2.14 -1.09
C ASP A 20 10.41 -2.42 -2.59
N GLU A 21 10.17 -1.38 -3.41
CA GLU A 21 10.11 -1.55 -4.87
C GLU A 21 11.49 -1.84 -5.46
N VAL A 22 12.54 -1.20 -4.94
CA VAL A 22 13.92 -1.44 -5.36
C VAL A 22 14.38 -2.86 -5.01
N ALA A 23 13.96 -3.38 -3.85
CA ALA A 23 14.29 -4.73 -3.41
C ALA A 23 13.75 -5.82 -4.36
N VAL A 24 12.64 -5.54 -5.07
CA VAL A 24 11.99 -6.47 -6.01
C VAL A 24 12.07 -6.01 -7.46
N ALA A 25 12.89 -5.01 -7.78
CA ALA A 25 12.90 -4.39 -9.12
C ALA A 25 13.24 -5.36 -10.27
N GLY A 26 13.88 -6.49 -9.98
CA GLY A 26 14.18 -7.55 -10.95
C GLY A 26 13.04 -8.53 -11.21
N ASP A 27 11.96 -8.48 -10.43
CA ASP A 27 10.78 -9.34 -10.56
C ASP A 27 9.53 -8.47 -10.79
N PRO A 28 9.05 -8.35 -12.04
CA PRO A 28 7.88 -7.55 -12.37
C PRO A 28 6.60 -7.96 -11.62
N ALA A 29 6.45 -9.24 -11.30
CA ALA A 29 5.27 -9.74 -10.59
C ALA A 29 5.32 -9.32 -9.11
N ALA A 30 6.48 -9.49 -8.47
CA ALA A 30 6.67 -9.02 -7.10
C ALA A 30 6.57 -7.49 -6.99
N LEU A 31 7.04 -6.75 -8.00
CA LEU A 31 6.90 -5.30 -8.06
C LEU A 31 5.43 -4.88 -8.17
N ALA A 32 4.63 -5.54 -9.00
CA ALA A 32 3.20 -5.29 -9.12
C ALA A 32 2.46 -5.60 -7.82
N ASP A 33 2.86 -6.66 -7.09
CA ASP A 33 2.29 -7.00 -5.79
C ASP A 33 2.57 -5.92 -4.73
N VAL A 34 3.83 -5.47 -4.59
CA VAL A 34 4.21 -4.38 -3.66
C VAL A 34 3.43 -3.10 -3.96
N ARG A 35 3.29 -2.76 -5.25
CA ARG A 35 2.50 -1.59 -5.68
C ARG A 35 1.02 -1.78 -5.38
N GLY A 36 0.49 -2.96 -5.65
CA GLY A 36 -0.90 -3.31 -5.37
C GLY A 36 -1.25 -3.16 -3.90
N GLN A 37 -0.41 -3.69 -3.02
CA GLN A 37 -0.56 -3.51 -1.57
C GLN A 37 -0.61 -2.04 -1.17
N LYS A 38 0.36 -1.23 -1.63
CA LYS A 38 0.43 0.21 -1.32
C LYS A 38 -0.78 0.97 -1.87
N SER A 39 -1.14 0.72 -3.12
CA SER A 39 -2.26 1.40 -3.78
C SER A 39 -3.59 1.04 -3.13
N CYS A 40 -3.78 -0.20 -2.69
CA CYS A 40 -5.00 -0.64 -2.01
C CYS A 40 -5.13 -0.03 -0.61
N VAL A 41 -4.05 0.01 0.16
CA VAL A 41 -4.04 0.70 1.47
C VAL A 41 -4.38 2.17 1.29
N ALA A 42 -3.78 2.84 0.31
CA ALA A 42 -4.07 4.25 0.01
C ALA A 42 -5.53 4.46 -0.39
N ALA A 43 -6.05 3.67 -1.34
CA ALA A 43 -7.44 3.80 -1.81
C ALA A 43 -8.47 3.62 -0.69
N VAL A 44 -8.27 2.64 0.20
CA VAL A 44 -9.17 2.41 1.33
C VAL A 44 -9.04 3.52 2.39
N ALA A 45 -7.82 3.98 2.69
CA ALA A 45 -7.61 5.10 3.61
C ALA A 45 -8.27 6.39 3.08
N ASP A 46 -8.11 6.69 1.80
CA ASP A 46 -8.72 7.84 1.14
C ASP A 46 -10.25 7.75 1.12
N HIS A 47 -10.81 6.56 0.88
CA HIS A 47 -12.25 6.34 0.87
C HIS A 47 -12.89 6.46 2.25
N THR A 48 -12.24 5.91 3.28
CA THR A 48 -12.79 5.84 4.65
C THR A 48 -12.45 7.07 5.50
N GLY A 49 -11.40 7.82 5.13
CA GLY A 49 -10.85 8.91 5.95
C GLY A 49 -10.14 8.43 7.22
N ILE A 50 -9.89 7.12 7.38
CA ILE A 50 -9.25 6.53 8.55
C ILE A 50 -7.80 6.18 8.23
N ALA A 51 -6.88 6.76 9.01
CA ALA A 51 -5.47 6.44 8.93
C ALA A 51 -5.17 5.04 9.54
N GLY A 52 -4.08 4.42 9.09
CA GLY A 52 -3.63 3.14 9.63
C GLY A 52 -4.30 1.92 9.00
N ALA A 53 -4.96 2.07 7.85
CA ALA A 53 -5.35 0.94 7.03
C ALA A 53 -4.12 0.08 6.67
N SER A 54 -4.28 -1.24 6.67
CA SER A 54 -3.16 -2.17 6.43
C SER A 54 -3.61 -3.42 5.71
N ILE A 55 -2.69 -4.05 4.96
CA ILE A 55 -2.93 -5.36 4.37
C ILE A 55 -3.17 -6.40 5.47
N ASN A 56 -4.20 -7.22 5.28
CA ASN A 56 -4.50 -8.35 6.13
C ASN A 56 -3.82 -9.60 5.55
N ALA A 57 -2.71 -9.99 6.17
CA ALA A 57 -1.96 -11.19 5.80
C ALA A 57 -2.47 -12.49 6.46
N THR A 58 -3.49 -12.43 7.32
CA THR A 58 -4.04 -13.64 7.98
C THR A 58 -5.13 -14.31 7.16
N ILE A 59 -5.74 -13.59 6.22
CA ILE A 59 -6.72 -14.14 5.29
C ILE A 59 -5.98 -14.53 4.01
N PRO A 60 -5.95 -15.83 3.66
CA PRO A 60 -5.30 -16.24 2.42
C PRO A 60 -6.09 -15.72 1.22
N VAL A 61 -5.40 -15.08 0.28
CA VAL A 61 -5.94 -14.69 -1.02
C VAL A 61 -5.15 -15.42 -2.08
N ILE A 62 -5.85 -16.16 -2.95
CA ILE A 62 -5.22 -16.98 -4.01
C ILE A 62 -5.23 -16.26 -5.36
N GLU A 63 -6.11 -15.27 -5.52
CA GLU A 63 -6.29 -14.49 -6.73
C GLU A 63 -5.23 -13.38 -6.78
N LEU A 64 -4.53 -13.32 -7.91
CA LEU A 64 -3.61 -12.22 -8.21
C LEU A 64 -4.36 -10.88 -8.21
N ASN A 65 -3.66 -9.82 -7.85
CA ASN A 65 -4.18 -8.45 -7.85
C ASN A 65 -5.38 -8.26 -6.91
N ARG A 66 -5.58 -9.14 -5.93
CA ARG A 66 -6.62 -8.99 -4.91
C ARG A 66 -6.00 -8.93 -3.53
N PHE A 67 -6.40 -7.91 -2.78
CA PHE A 67 -5.87 -7.63 -1.46
C PHE A 67 -7.00 -7.45 -0.46
N ILE A 68 -6.78 -7.94 0.76
CA ILE A 68 -7.67 -7.64 1.87
C ILE A 68 -7.04 -6.52 2.70
N VAL A 69 -7.78 -5.45 2.92
CA VAL A 69 -7.35 -4.30 3.73
C VAL A 69 -8.20 -4.24 5.00
N ASN A 70 -7.55 -4.21 6.15
CA ASN A 70 -8.21 -3.93 7.43
C ASN A 70 -8.13 -2.43 7.71
N VAL A 71 -9.23 -1.87 8.21
CA VAL A 71 -9.27 -0.50 8.74
C VAL A 71 -9.40 -0.56 10.25
N PRO A 72 -8.57 0.15 11.04
CA PRO A 72 -8.68 0.16 12.48
C PRO A 72 -10.07 0.61 12.95
N ASN A 73 -10.71 -0.18 13.81
CA ASN A 73 -12.07 0.07 14.31
C ASN A 73 -13.14 0.24 13.20
N GLY A 74 -12.87 -0.27 12.00
CA GLY A 74 -13.77 -0.15 10.86
C GLY A 74 -13.97 -1.49 10.16
N SER A 75 -14.67 -1.42 9.03
CA SER A 75 -14.91 -2.57 8.18
C SER A 75 -13.64 -3.03 7.47
N ARG A 76 -13.68 -4.29 7.03
CA ARG A 76 -12.65 -4.85 6.14
C ARG A 76 -13.04 -4.59 4.69
N TRP A 77 -12.04 -4.43 3.84
CA TRP A 77 -12.24 -4.13 2.43
C TRP A 77 -11.51 -5.15 1.56
N THR A 78 -12.16 -5.55 0.47
CA THR A 78 -11.50 -6.19 -0.67
C THR A 78 -11.07 -5.09 -1.63
N CYS A 79 -9.82 -5.11 -2.05
CA CYS A 79 -9.30 -4.24 -3.09
C CYS A 79 -8.80 -5.06 -4.27
N ILE A 80 -9.04 -4.57 -5.49
CA ILE A 80 -8.58 -5.19 -6.74
C ILE A 80 -7.69 -4.18 -7.47
N THR A 81 -6.59 -4.67 -8.06
CA THR A 81 -5.66 -3.86 -8.84
C THR A 81 -5.62 -4.26 -10.30
N ASP A 82 -5.08 -3.39 -11.14
CA ASP A 82 -4.63 -3.76 -12.48
C ASP A 82 -3.30 -4.54 -12.42
N ALA A 83 -2.78 -4.92 -13.60
CA ALA A 83 -1.53 -5.65 -13.74
C ALA A 83 -0.27 -4.86 -13.32
N ASN A 84 -0.38 -3.53 -13.14
CA ASN A 84 0.72 -2.68 -12.69
C ASN A 84 0.67 -2.41 -11.18
N GLY A 85 -0.34 -2.93 -10.48
CA GLY A 85 -0.56 -2.71 -9.05
C GLY A 85 -1.33 -1.43 -8.73
N THR A 86 -2.06 -0.86 -9.70
CA THR A 86 -2.94 0.30 -9.46
C THR A 86 -4.31 -0.17 -8.98
N ALA A 87 -4.81 0.32 -7.85
CA ALA A 87 -6.14 -0.01 -7.35
C ALA A 87 -7.23 0.48 -8.32
N THR A 88 -8.13 -0.41 -8.71
CA THR A 88 -9.24 -0.13 -9.63
C THR A 88 -10.61 -0.30 -8.99
N GLN A 89 -10.69 -1.09 -7.91
CA GLN A 89 -11.93 -1.32 -7.18
C GLN A 89 -11.66 -1.54 -5.69
N ILE A 90 -12.53 -1.00 -4.85
CA ILE A 90 -12.63 -1.34 -3.44
C ILE A 90 -14.09 -1.72 -3.12
N VAL A 91 -14.26 -2.76 -2.32
CA VAL A 91 -15.57 -3.28 -1.90
C VAL A 91 -15.52 -3.54 -0.40
N GLU A 92 -16.43 -2.91 0.34
CA GLU A 92 -16.60 -3.16 1.76
C GLU A 92 -17.11 -4.60 1.96
N GLN A 93 -16.43 -5.36 2.81
CA GLN A 93 -16.92 -6.67 3.23
C GLN A 93 -17.90 -6.45 4.38
N GLN A 94 -19.18 -6.69 4.13
CA GLN A 94 -20.16 -6.75 5.20
C GLN A 94 -19.88 -7.99 6.06
N THR A 95 -19.46 -7.76 7.31
CA THR A 95 -19.60 -8.77 8.36
C THR A 95 -21.08 -8.88 8.69
N GLY A 96 -21.67 -10.05 8.44
CA GLY A 96 -23.03 -10.39 8.84
C GLY A 96 -23.19 -10.50 10.35
#